data_AF-A0A9D4G4Z1-F1
#
_entry.id   AF-A0A9D4G4Z1-F1
#
_cell.length_a   1.000
_cell.length_b   1.000
_cell.length_c   1.000
_cell.angle_alpha   90.00
_cell.angle_beta   90.00
_cell.angle_gamma   90.00
#
_symmetry.space_group_name_H-M   'P 1'
#
loop_
_entity.id
_entity.type
_entity.pdbx_description
1 polymer ?
#
loop_
_entity_poly.entity_id
_entity_poly.type
_entity_poly.pdbx_seq_one_letter_code
_entity_poly.pdbx_strand_id
1 'polypeptide(L)'
;MDFLYTRITIQGESVVLDFLYTRNTIQGESVVLDFLYTRNTIQGESVVLDFLYTRNTIQGEIVVLDFLYTRNTIQGESVVLDFLYTRNTIQGESVVLDFLYTRNTIQGESVVLDFLYTKNTIQGESVVLDFLYTRNTIQGESVVLNFLYTRNTIQGESVVLDFLYTRNTIQGESVVLDFLYTRNTIQGESVVLDFLYTRNTIQGESVVLDFLYTRNTIQGESVVLG
;
A
#
# COMPACT_ATOMS: atom_id res chain seq x y z
N MET A 1 -3.52 -42.54 3.54
CA MET A 1 -3.01 -41.22 3.07
C MET A 1 -2.19 -40.68 4.23
N ASP A 2 -0.90 -40.99 4.26
CA ASP A 2 -0.06 -40.63 5.40
C ASP A 2 0.65 -39.30 5.09
N PHE A 3 -0.14 -38.23 5.04
CA PHE A 3 0.37 -36.85 4.96
C PHE A 3 0.87 -36.42 6.35
N LEU A 4 2.03 -36.93 6.76
CA LEU A 4 2.61 -36.64 8.06
C LEU A 4 3.95 -35.89 7.92
N TYR A 5 3.86 -34.58 7.69
CA TYR A 5 4.91 -33.59 7.95
C TYR A 5 6.23 -33.78 7.16
N THR A 6 6.21 -33.51 5.86
CA THR A 6 7.43 -33.58 5.03
C THR A 6 8.27 -32.29 5.13
N ARG A 7 9.60 -32.48 5.19
CA ARG A 7 10.62 -31.45 4.97
C ARG A 7 11.44 -31.88 3.77
N ILE A 8 11.37 -31.11 2.68
CA ILE A 8 12.00 -31.46 1.40
C ILE A 8 12.74 -30.23 0.85
N THR A 9 13.89 -30.46 0.21
CA THR A 9 14.55 -29.50 -0.67
C THR A 9 14.30 -29.93 -2.11
N ILE A 10 13.84 -29.01 -2.96
CA ILE A 10 13.47 -29.29 -4.35
C ILE A 10 14.24 -28.30 -5.25
N GLN A 11 14.87 -28.83 -6.29
CA GLN A 11 15.64 -28.10 -7.29
C GLN A 11 15.25 -28.61 -8.67
N GLY A 12 14.89 -27.71 -9.59
CA GLY A 12 14.58 -28.05 -10.98
C GLY A 12 14.13 -26.81 -11.77
N GLU A 13 14.28 -26.84 -13.09
CA GLU A 13 13.90 -25.74 -14.01
C GLU A 13 12.42 -25.34 -13.83
N SER A 14 11.52 -26.33 -13.78
CA SER A 14 10.11 -26.14 -13.44
C SER A 14 9.71 -27.01 -12.25
N VAL A 15 9.02 -26.41 -11.28
CA VAL A 15 8.53 -27.08 -10.05
C VAL A 15 7.03 -26.83 -9.89
N VAL A 16 6.24 -27.90 -9.97
CA VAL A 16 4.77 -27.89 -9.76
C VAL A 16 4.42 -28.89 -8.67
N LEU A 17 3.70 -28.47 -7.62
CA LEU A 17 3.44 -29.31 -6.42
C LEU A 17 2.08 -29.00 -5.76
N ASP A 18 1.41 -30.06 -5.30
CA ASP A 18 0.17 -30.02 -4.48
C ASP A 18 0.42 -30.63 -3.09
N PHE A 19 0.05 -29.95 -2.00
CA PHE A 19 0.32 -30.39 -0.62
C PHE A 19 -0.71 -29.91 0.43
N LEU A 20 -0.84 -30.72 1.49
CA LEU A 20 -1.69 -30.45 2.65
C LEU A 20 -0.95 -29.78 3.83
N TYR A 21 0.27 -30.25 4.18
CA TYR A 21 1.10 -29.72 5.29
C TYR A 21 2.60 -29.95 5.04
N THR A 22 3.39 -28.90 4.77
CA THR A 22 4.83 -29.04 4.45
C THR A 22 5.73 -27.92 4.97
N ARG A 23 7.04 -28.19 4.96
CA ARG A 23 8.10 -27.21 5.25
C ARG A 23 9.27 -27.36 4.29
N ASN A 24 9.22 -26.65 3.16
CA ASN A 24 10.12 -26.87 2.03
C ASN A 24 11.11 -25.72 1.78
N THR A 25 12.20 -26.05 1.10
CA THR A 25 13.03 -25.11 0.36
C THR A 25 12.89 -25.46 -1.12
N ILE A 26 12.48 -24.50 -1.96
CA ILE A 26 12.22 -24.70 -3.38
C ILE A 26 13.05 -23.71 -4.18
N GLN A 27 13.75 -24.21 -5.19
CA GLN A 27 14.54 -23.43 -6.15
C GLN A 27 14.21 -23.90 -7.58
N GLY A 28 13.85 -22.97 -8.47
CA GLY A 28 13.59 -23.26 -9.88
C GLY A 28 13.26 -22.02 -10.68
N GLU A 29 13.42 -22.02 -12.00
CA GLU A 29 13.11 -20.86 -12.84
C GLU A 29 11.60 -20.56 -12.80
N SER A 30 10.77 -21.59 -12.89
CA SER A 30 9.32 -21.51 -12.73
C SER A 30 8.82 -22.35 -11.55
N VAL A 31 8.06 -21.73 -10.64
CA VAL A 31 7.51 -22.38 -9.43
C VAL A 31 6.01 -22.11 -9.32
N VAL A 32 5.19 -23.18 -9.33
CA VAL A 32 3.72 -23.13 -9.20
C VAL A 32 3.28 -24.05 -8.05
N LEU A 33 2.52 -23.55 -7.07
CA LEU A 33 2.22 -24.29 -5.84
C LEU A 33 0.81 -24.00 -5.27
N ASP A 34 0.06 -25.06 -4.93
CA ASP A 34 -1.35 -24.98 -4.46
C ASP A 34 -1.55 -25.64 -3.08
N PHE A 35 -1.58 -24.89 -1.96
CA PHE A 35 -1.51 -25.49 -0.60
C PHE A 35 -2.49 -25.01 0.48
N LEU A 36 -2.79 -25.93 1.42
CA LEU A 36 -3.63 -25.65 2.60
C LEU A 36 -2.87 -25.03 3.78
N TYR A 37 -1.65 -25.50 4.12
CA TYR A 37 -0.84 -25.00 5.24
C TYR A 37 0.67 -25.22 5.06
N THR A 38 1.50 -24.16 4.95
CA THR A 38 2.96 -24.34 4.79
C THR A 38 3.87 -23.34 5.51
N ARG A 39 5.17 -23.67 5.53
CA ARG A 39 6.28 -22.73 5.79
C ARG A 39 7.40 -22.96 4.79
N ASN A 40 7.47 -22.14 3.74
CA ASN A 40 8.41 -22.35 2.65
C ASN A 40 9.45 -21.22 2.53
N THR A 41 10.62 -21.56 2.01
CA THR A 41 11.52 -20.62 1.33
C THR A 41 11.49 -20.95 -0.15
N ILE A 42 11.14 -19.97 -0.98
CA ILE A 42 10.96 -20.13 -2.43
C ILE A 42 11.86 -19.12 -3.13
N GLN A 43 12.62 -19.59 -4.12
CA GLN A 43 13.44 -18.78 -5.01
C GLN A 43 13.18 -19.20 -6.45
N GLY A 44 12.87 -18.26 -7.34
CA GLY A 44 12.69 -18.54 -8.76
C GLY A 44 12.37 -17.30 -9.56
N GLU A 45 12.60 -17.30 -10.88
CA GLU A 45 12.34 -16.14 -11.74
C GLU A 45 10.83 -15.82 -11.78
N SER A 46 10.00 -16.86 -11.95
CA SER A 46 8.54 -16.76 -11.91
C SER A 46 7.94 -17.63 -10.80
N VAL A 47 7.20 -17.01 -9.88
CA VAL A 47 6.60 -17.66 -8.71
C VAL A 47 5.09 -17.36 -8.65
N VAL A 48 4.26 -18.41 -8.81
CA VAL A 48 2.78 -18.35 -8.76
C VAL A 48 2.24 -19.23 -7.65
N LEU A 49 1.42 -18.69 -6.74
CA LEU A 49 1.09 -19.33 -5.46
C LEU A 49 -0.38 -19.12 -5.02
N ASP A 50 -1.18 -20.19 -4.95
CA ASP A 50 -2.60 -20.17 -4.49
C ASP A 50 -2.79 -20.91 -3.14
N PHE A 51 -3.11 -20.19 -2.04
CA PHE A 51 -3.02 -20.80 -0.67
C PHE A 51 -4.04 -20.32 0.38
N LEU A 52 -4.35 -21.21 1.33
CA LEU A 52 -5.20 -20.89 2.49
C LEU A 52 -4.44 -20.28 3.70
N TYR A 53 -3.31 -20.86 4.12
CA TYR A 53 -2.54 -20.41 5.31
C TYR A 53 -1.02 -20.56 5.17
N THR A 54 -0.26 -19.46 5.24
CA THR A 54 1.21 -19.52 5.02
C THR A 54 2.08 -18.68 5.95
N ARG A 55 3.36 -19.07 6.01
CA ARG A 55 4.49 -18.20 6.40
C ARG A 55 5.68 -18.45 5.48
N ASN A 56 5.83 -17.63 4.45
CA ASN A 56 6.83 -17.83 3.41
C ASN A 56 7.86 -16.70 3.35
N THR A 57 9.06 -17.04 2.90
CA THR A 57 9.99 -16.09 2.28
C THR A 57 10.04 -16.41 0.79
N ILE A 58 9.73 -15.42 -0.04
CA ILE A 58 9.62 -15.55 -1.50
C ILE A 58 10.58 -14.53 -2.12
N GLN A 59 11.40 -14.99 -3.07
CA GLN A 59 12.27 -14.17 -3.89
C GLN A 59 12.07 -14.58 -5.36
N GLY A 60 11.83 -13.61 -6.24
CA GLY A 60 11.71 -13.85 -7.68
C GLY A 60 11.45 -12.60 -8.48
N GLU A 61 11.74 -12.60 -9.77
CA GLU A 61 11.51 -11.43 -10.64
C GLU A 61 10.01 -11.12 -10.74
N ILE A 62 9.20 -12.15 -10.97
CA ILE A 62 7.74 -12.06 -11.04
C ILE A 62 7.11 -12.91 -9.92
N VAL A 63 6.31 -12.27 -9.06
CA VAL A 63 5.65 -12.92 -7.92
C VAL A 63 4.14 -12.62 -7.94
N VAL A 64 3.32 -13.66 -8.20
CA VAL A 64 1.86 -13.57 -8.26
C VAL A 64 1.23 -14.48 -7.20
N LEU A 65 0.45 -13.91 -6.28
CA LEU A 65 -0.04 -14.63 -5.10
C LEU A 65 -1.54 -14.37 -4.83
N ASP A 66 -2.35 -15.42 -4.66
CA ASP A 66 -3.74 -15.38 -4.16
C ASP A 66 -3.83 -16.13 -2.81
N PHE A 67 -4.18 -15.42 -1.73
CA PHE A 67 -4.21 -16.01 -0.38
C PHE A 67 -5.32 -15.54 0.58
N LEU A 68 -5.78 -16.47 1.42
CA LEU A 68 -6.71 -16.15 2.51
C LEU A 68 -6.04 -15.58 3.79
N TYR A 69 -4.97 -16.19 4.31
CA TYR A 69 -4.35 -15.82 5.60
C TYR A 69 -2.82 -15.97 5.66
N THR A 70 -2.05 -14.88 5.67
CA THR A 70 -0.58 -14.98 5.55
C THR A 70 0.26 -14.07 6.43
N ARG A 71 1.54 -14.45 6.56
CA ARG A 71 2.63 -13.57 7.00
C ARG A 71 3.88 -13.89 6.17
N ASN A 72 4.15 -13.05 5.17
CA ASN A 72 5.23 -13.28 4.21
C ASN A 72 6.25 -12.14 4.20
N THR A 73 7.46 -12.49 3.75
CA THR A 73 8.44 -11.53 3.21
C THR A 73 8.57 -11.84 1.74
N ILE A 74 8.33 -10.84 0.89
CA ILE A 74 8.32 -10.95 -0.57
C ILE A 74 9.32 -9.93 -1.12
N GLN A 75 10.18 -10.38 -2.01
CA GLN A 75 11.12 -9.56 -2.78
C GLN A 75 11.00 -9.93 -4.25
N GLY A 76 10.79 -8.95 -5.13
CA GLY A 76 10.73 -9.18 -6.57
C GLY A 76 10.52 -7.92 -7.39
N GLU A 77 10.85 -7.94 -8.68
CA GLU A 77 10.71 -6.75 -9.54
C GLU A 77 9.24 -6.40 -9.75
N SER A 78 8.41 -7.41 -10.07
CA SER A 78 6.96 -7.30 -10.21
C SER A 78 6.23 -8.15 -9.18
N VAL A 79 5.42 -7.52 -8.33
CA VAL A 79 4.69 -8.19 -7.24
C VAL A 79 3.18 -7.88 -7.34
N VAL A 80 2.37 -8.90 -7.62
CA VAL A 80 0.90 -8.81 -7.76
C VAL A 80 0.21 -9.70 -6.73
N LEU A 81 -0.59 -9.10 -5.83
CA LEU A 81 -1.14 -9.81 -4.68
C LEU A 81 -2.64 -9.52 -4.45
N ASP A 82 -3.47 -10.57 -4.36
CA ASP A 82 -4.88 -10.49 -3.92
C ASP A 82 -5.06 -11.27 -2.61
N PHE A 83 -5.40 -10.61 -1.49
CA PHE A 83 -5.55 -11.26 -0.17
C PHE A 83 -6.70 -10.77 0.72
N LEU A 84 -7.22 -11.70 1.53
CA LEU A 84 -8.21 -11.39 2.56
C LEU A 84 -7.61 -10.86 3.89
N TYR A 85 -6.59 -11.52 4.47
CA TYR A 85 -6.05 -11.18 5.80
C TYR A 85 -4.52 -11.36 5.94
N THR A 86 -3.75 -10.27 6.01
CA THR A 86 -2.27 -10.38 5.96
C THR A 86 -1.45 -9.49 6.89
N ARG A 87 -0.18 -9.88 7.04
CA ARG A 87 0.91 -9.06 7.61
C ARG A 87 2.19 -9.28 6.83
N ASN A 88 2.45 -8.45 5.83
CA ASN A 88 3.55 -8.66 4.90
C ASN A 88 4.61 -7.54 4.95
N THR A 89 5.82 -7.91 4.56
CA THR A 89 6.85 -6.96 4.11
C THR A 89 7.09 -7.25 2.63
N ILE A 90 6.90 -6.23 1.80
CA ILE A 90 6.97 -6.32 0.33
C ILE A 90 8.01 -5.31 -0.13
N GLN A 91 8.93 -5.77 -0.97
CA GLN A 91 9.94 -4.94 -1.65
C GLN A 91 9.92 -5.29 -3.14
N GLY A 92 9.76 -4.31 -4.02
CA GLY A 92 9.79 -4.54 -5.46
C GLY A 92 9.65 -3.27 -6.28
N GLU A 93 10.03 -3.27 -7.55
CA GLU A 93 9.96 -2.07 -8.40
C GLU A 93 8.49 -1.70 -8.68
N SER A 94 7.68 -2.68 -9.09
CA SER A 94 6.25 -2.54 -9.32
C SER A 94 5.44 -3.40 -8.36
N VAL A 95 4.56 -2.77 -7.58
CA VAL A 95 3.78 -3.42 -6.52
C VAL A 95 2.29 -3.10 -6.69
N VAL A 96 1.48 -4.09 -7.07
CA VAL A 96 0.03 -3.97 -7.27
C VAL A 96 -0.71 -4.87 -6.28
N LEU A 97 -1.55 -4.31 -5.41
CA LEU A 97 -2.15 -5.08 -4.33
C LEU A 97 -3.64 -4.77 -4.05
N ASP A 98 -4.47 -5.80 -4.02
CA ASP A 98 -5.92 -5.72 -3.77
C ASP A 98 -6.29 -6.46 -2.47
N PHE A 99 -6.89 -5.80 -1.46
CA PHE A 99 -7.10 -6.46 -0.16
C PHE A 99 -8.30 -6.03 0.72
N LEU A 100 -8.72 -6.96 1.60
CA LEU A 100 -9.75 -6.68 2.61
C LEU A 100 -9.23 -6.16 3.96
N TYR A 101 -8.24 -6.83 4.58
CA TYR A 101 -7.74 -6.48 5.94
C TYR A 101 -6.22 -6.70 6.11
N THR A 102 -5.44 -5.62 6.26
CA THR A 102 -3.97 -5.73 6.20
C THR A 102 -3.19 -4.91 7.23
N ARG A 103 -1.93 -5.31 7.44
CA ARG A 103 -0.87 -4.48 8.06
C ARG A 103 0.45 -4.72 7.35
N ASN A 104 0.79 -3.86 6.39
CA ASN A 104 1.94 -4.07 5.52
C ASN A 104 3.00 -2.97 5.68
N THR A 105 4.25 -3.34 5.41
CA THR A 105 5.32 -2.41 5.01
C THR A 105 5.60 -2.67 3.54
N ILE A 106 5.49 -1.63 2.71
CA ILE A 106 5.66 -1.69 1.26
C ILE A 106 6.73 -0.70 0.86
N GLN A 107 7.69 -1.14 0.05
CA GLN A 107 8.73 -0.34 -0.56
C GLN A 107 8.79 -0.67 -2.05
N GLY A 108 8.69 0.34 -2.93
CA GLY A 108 8.80 0.13 -4.37
C GLY A 108 8.70 1.40 -5.19
N GLU A 109 9.15 1.40 -6.44
CA GLU A 109 9.13 2.60 -7.29
C GLU A 109 7.69 2.99 -7.65
N SER A 110 6.90 2.02 -8.11
CA SER A 110 5.46 2.17 -8.39
C SER A 110 4.62 1.30 -7.45
N VAL A 111 3.69 1.93 -6.74
CA VAL A 111 2.83 1.29 -5.75
C VAL A 111 1.36 1.65 -6.02
N VAL A 112 0.57 0.67 -6.45
CA VAL A 112 -0.87 0.80 -6.75
C VAL A 112 -1.66 -0.12 -5.82
N LEU A 113 -2.54 0.42 -4.97
CA LEU A 113 -3.18 -0.41 -3.93
C LEU A 113 -4.66 -0.11 -3.67
N ASP A 114 -5.49 -1.17 -3.73
CA ASP A 114 -6.94 -1.11 -3.51
C ASP A 114 -7.31 -1.83 -2.19
N PHE A 115 -8.13 -1.23 -1.32
CA PHE A 115 -8.37 -1.75 0.04
C PHE A 115 -9.73 -1.42 0.70
N LEU A 116 -10.14 -2.25 1.67
CA LEU A 116 -11.28 -1.97 2.55
C LEU A 116 -10.96 -1.56 4.01
N TYR A 117 -9.86 -2.03 4.62
CA TYR A 117 -9.46 -1.69 6.00
C TYR A 117 -7.95 -1.91 6.27
N THR A 118 -7.18 -0.85 6.57
CA THR A 118 -5.70 -0.95 6.61
C THR A 118 -4.96 -0.19 7.70
N LYS A 119 -3.73 -0.64 7.97
CA LYS A 119 -2.69 0.16 8.61
C LYS A 119 -1.31 -0.12 8.00
N ASN A 120 -0.88 0.72 7.08
CA ASN A 120 0.34 0.51 6.29
C ASN A 120 1.41 1.58 6.51
N THR A 121 2.66 1.21 6.20
CA THR A 121 3.75 2.15 5.88
C THR A 121 4.12 1.90 4.42
N ILE A 122 4.09 2.95 3.60
CA ILE A 122 4.34 2.90 2.16
C ILE A 122 5.44 3.89 1.85
N GLN A 123 6.44 3.45 1.08
CA GLN A 123 7.52 4.26 0.52
C GLN A 123 7.64 3.94 -0.97
N GLY A 124 7.62 4.95 -1.83
CA GLY A 124 7.81 4.76 -3.27
C GLY A 124 7.78 6.04 -4.08
N GLU A 125 8.26 6.04 -5.31
CA GLU A 125 8.31 7.26 -6.14
C GLU A 125 6.88 7.67 -6.57
N SER A 126 6.11 6.72 -7.09
CA SER A 126 4.71 6.90 -7.47
C SER A 126 3.80 6.04 -6.60
N VAL A 127 2.87 6.68 -5.88
CA VAL A 127 1.94 6.02 -4.96
C VAL A 127 0.50 6.40 -5.33
N VAL A 128 -0.23 5.45 -5.91
CA VAL A 128 -1.68 5.55 -6.21
C VAL A 128 -2.42 4.57 -5.30
N LEU A 129 -3.48 5.02 -4.67
CA LEU A 129 -4.18 4.26 -3.63
C LEU A 129 -5.68 4.41 -3.81
N ASP A 130 -6.47 3.36 -3.51
CA ASP A 130 -7.95 3.26 -3.55
C ASP A 130 -8.56 2.51 -2.33
N PHE A 131 -8.96 3.21 -1.25
CA PHE A 131 -9.34 2.68 0.09
C PHE A 131 -10.80 2.86 0.59
N LEU A 132 -11.10 2.12 1.67
CA LEU A 132 -12.03 2.51 2.75
C LEU A 132 -11.30 2.42 4.13
N TYR A 133 -11.68 3.25 5.11
CA TYR A 133 -11.22 3.21 6.52
C TYR A 133 -9.73 2.87 6.80
N THR A 134 -8.83 3.87 6.77
CA THR A 134 -7.36 3.63 6.86
C THR A 134 -6.59 4.47 7.89
N ARG A 135 -5.39 3.99 8.25
CA ARG A 135 -4.38 4.74 9.01
C ARG A 135 -2.97 4.47 8.47
N ASN A 136 -2.48 5.34 7.59
CA ASN A 136 -1.23 5.12 6.86
C ASN A 136 -0.15 6.18 7.14
N THR A 137 1.10 5.79 6.87
CA THR A 137 2.21 6.71 6.65
C THR A 137 2.71 6.48 5.23
N ILE A 138 2.71 7.53 4.42
CA ILE A 138 3.02 7.50 2.99
C ILE A 138 4.16 8.49 2.74
N GLN A 139 5.18 8.04 2.02
CA GLN A 139 6.30 8.86 1.55
C GLN A 139 6.52 8.56 0.07
N GLY A 140 6.54 9.59 -0.78
CA GLY A 140 6.80 9.41 -2.21
C GLY A 140 6.75 10.69 -3.02
N GLU A 141 7.38 10.73 -4.19
CA GLU A 141 7.46 11.95 -5.01
C GLU A 141 6.07 12.37 -5.52
N SER A 142 5.30 11.43 -6.05
CA SER A 142 3.93 11.63 -6.53
C SER A 142 2.95 10.77 -5.74
N VAL A 143 1.97 11.41 -5.09
CA VAL A 143 0.96 10.73 -4.25
C VAL A 143 -0.45 11.13 -4.64
N VAL A 144 -1.27 10.15 -5.04
CA VAL A 144 -2.69 10.35 -5.44
C VAL A 144 -3.61 9.49 -4.56
N LEU A 145 -4.50 10.11 -3.77
CA LEU A 145 -5.41 9.40 -2.83
C LEU A 145 -6.86 9.92 -2.81
N ASN A 146 -7.81 9.01 -2.65
CA ASN A 146 -9.24 9.22 -2.89
C ASN A 146 -10.18 8.82 -1.69
N PHE A 147 -9.94 9.17 -0.39
CA PHE A 147 -10.53 8.39 0.76
C PHE A 147 -11.42 8.97 1.87
N LEU A 148 -12.59 8.32 2.04
CA LEU A 148 -13.56 8.52 3.12
C LEU A 148 -13.19 7.75 4.41
N TYR A 149 -13.04 8.49 5.52
CA TYR A 149 -12.59 8.03 6.85
C TYR A 149 -11.12 7.61 6.97
N THR A 150 -10.20 8.59 7.00
CA THR A 150 -8.75 8.33 7.09
C THR A 150 -8.02 9.08 8.21
N ARG A 151 -6.84 8.57 8.58
CA ARG A 151 -5.86 9.24 9.47
C ARG A 151 -4.43 9.03 8.96
N ASN A 152 -3.96 9.93 8.11
CA ASN A 152 -2.70 9.74 7.40
C ASN A 152 -1.62 10.77 7.78
N THR A 153 -0.36 10.36 7.61
CA THR A 153 0.77 11.27 7.44
C THR A 153 1.31 11.06 6.03
N ILE A 154 1.37 12.14 5.24
CA ILE A 154 1.74 12.11 3.83
C ILE A 154 2.89 13.10 3.64
N GLN A 155 3.94 12.65 2.97
CA GLN A 155 5.08 13.46 2.56
C GLN A 155 5.37 13.17 1.09
N GLY A 156 5.44 14.20 0.24
CA GLY A 156 5.74 14.03 -1.18
C GLY A 156 5.81 15.33 -1.96
N GLU A 157 6.45 15.36 -3.12
CA GLU A 157 6.61 16.59 -3.91
C GLU A 157 5.27 17.06 -4.48
N SER A 158 4.52 16.13 -5.11
CA SER A 158 3.17 16.35 -5.61
C SER A 158 2.15 15.49 -4.86
N VAL A 159 1.17 16.13 -4.24
CA VAL A 159 0.11 15.46 -3.48
C VAL A 159 -1.27 15.90 -3.99
N VAL A 160 -2.03 14.97 -4.57
CA VAL A 160 -3.41 15.17 -5.02
C VAL A 160 -4.32 14.30 -4.18
N LEU A 161 -5.22 14.92 -3.39
CA LEU A 161 -6.19 14.19 -2.59
C LEU A 161 -7.61 14.71 -2.80
N ASP A 162 -8.60 13.84 -2.69
CA ASP A 162 -9.99 14.27 -2.48
C ASP A 162 -10.49 13.81 -1.07
N PHE A 163 -11.82 13.84 -0.83
CA PHE A 163 -12.62 13.07 0.17
C PHE A 163 -12.96 13.60 1.59
N LEU A 164 -14.07 13.04 2.13
CA LEU A 164 -14.99 13.66 3.10
C LEU A 164 -15.12 12.99 4.50
N TYR A 165 -14.06 12.46 5.11
CA TYR A 165 -13.86 12.59 6.57
C TYR A 165 -12.42 12.25 6.94
N THR A 166 -11.56 13.23 7.21
CA THR A 166 -10.12 12.96 7.36
C THR A 166 -9.46 13.72 8.52
N ARG A 167 -8.34 13.19 8.99
CA ARG A 167 -7.44 13.90 9.91
C ARG A 167 -6.00 13.61 9.50
N ASN A 168 -5.44 14.50 8.68
CA ASN A 168 -4.16 14.29 8.03
C ASN A 168 -3.10 15.33 8.46
N THR A 169 -1.84 14.92 8.33
CA THR A 169 -0.70 15.85 8.21
C THR A 169 -0.13 15.65 6.81
N ILE A 170 -0.06 16.73 6.04
CA ILE A 170 0.38 16.73 4.64
C ILE A 170 1.56 17.71 4.51
N GLN A 171 2.64 17.25 3.89
CA GLN A 171 3.81 18.05 3.56
C GLN A 171 4.18 17.78 2.09
N GLY A 172 4.30 18.82 1.27
CA GLY A 172 4.71 18.68 -0.12
C GLY A 172 4.84 19.98 -0.88
N GLU A 173 5.53 20.01 -2.00
CA GLU A 173 5.75 21.27 -2.77
C GLU A 173 4.44 21.74 -3.41
N SER A 174 3.73 20.83 -4.07
CA SER A 174 2.41 21.06 -4.67
C SER A 174 1.35 20.20 -4.00
N VAL A 175 0.32 20.84 -3.43
CA VAL A 175 -0.79 20.17 -2.74
C VAL A 175 -2.12 20.64 -3.32
N VAL A 176 -2.89 19.72 -3.89
CA VAL A 176 -4.26 19.95 -4.41
C VAL A 176 -5.21 19.10 -3.58
N LEU A 177 -6.19 19.73 -2.90
CA LEU A 177 -7.18 19.00 -2.08
C LEU A 177 -8.62 19.39 -2.40
N ASP A 178 -9.44 18.39 -2.68
CA ASP A 178 -10.90 18.52 -2.77
C ASP A 178 -11.59 17.94 -1.52
N PHE A 179 -12.81 18.40 -1.23
CA PHE A 179 -13.77 17.92 -0.22
C PHE A 179 -13.46 18.20 1.26
N LEU A 180 -14.54 18.28 2.07
CA LEU A 180 -14.38 18.57 3.49
C LEU A 180 -15.45 18.11 4.52
N TYR A 181 -15.04 17.14 5.37
CA TYR A 181 -15.22 17.17 6.83
C TYR A 181 -13.86 16.80 7.48
N THR A 182 -12.94 17.75 7.68
CA THR A 182 -11.54 17.40 8.00
C THR A 182 -10.92 18.23 9.11
N ARG A 183 -9.78 17.73 9.61
CA ARG A 183 -8.89 18.39 10.57
C ARG A 183 -7.45 18.19 10.13
N ASN A 184 -6.95 19.06 9.27
CA ASN A 184 -5.66 18.88 8.61
C ASN A 184 -4.62 19.93 9.03
N THR A 185 -3.37 19.51 9.05
CA THR A 185 -2.21 20.42 8.95
C THR A 185 -1.61 20.23 7.57
N ILE A 186 -1.51 21.32 6.79
CA ILE A 186 -1.00 21.33 5.43
C ILE A 186 0.18 22.31 5.38
N GLN A 187 1.29 21.86 4.81
CA GLN A 187 2.49 22.66 4.55
C GLN A 187 2.95 22.39 3.11
N GLY A 188 3.12 23.45 2.32
CA GLY A 188 3.63 23.31 0.95
C GLY A 188 3.84 24.63 0.23
N GLU A 189 4.58 24.65 -0.87
CA GLU A 189 4.86 25.90 -1.59
C GLU A 189 3.60 26.42 -2.29
N SER A 190 2.89 25.54 -3.00
CA SER A 190 1.63 25.81 -3.68
C SER A 190 0.51 24.94 -3.11
N VAL A 191 -0.57 25.56 -2.62
CA VAL A 191 -1.72 24.88 -2.00
C VAL A 191 -3.03 25.34 -2.64
N VAL A 192 -3.79 24.42 -3.24
CA VAL A 192 -5.11 24.66 -3.86
C VAL A 192 -6.17 23.81 -3.16
N LEU A 193 -7.31 24.40 -2.79
CA LEU A 193 -8.28 23.78 -1.87
C LEU A 193 -9.75 24.06 -2.21
N ASP A 194 -10.54 23.00 -2.39
CA ASP A 194 -11.98 23.07 -2.67
C ASP A 194 -12.85 22.44 -1.55
N PHE A 195 -13.99 23.08 -1.22
CA PHE A 195 -15.10 22.60 -0.34
C PHE A 195 -14.94 22.59 1.19
N LEU A 196 -16.07 22.29 1.89
CA LEU A 196 -16.45 22.99 3.13
C LEU A 196 -17.10 22.26 4.36
N TYR A 197 -16.31 22.04 5.43
CA TYR A 197 -16.61 22.04 6.90
C TYR A 197 -15.32 21.71 7.75
N THR A 198 -14.54 22.72 8.15
CA THR A 198 -13.10 22.61 8.50
C THR A 198 -12.70 22.68 9.99
N ARG A 199 -11.49 22.21 10.30
CA ARG A 199 -10.53 22.90 11.21
C ARG A 199 -9.09 22.70 10.72
N ASN A 200 -8.57 23.61 9.89
CA ASN A 200 -7.23 23.46 9.29
C ASN A 200 -6.23 24.54 9.73
N THR A 201 -4.96 24.14 9.71
CA THR A 201 -3.80 25.05 9.64
C THR A 201 -3.14 24.83 8.29
N ILE A 202 -3.02 25.90 7.50
CA ILE A 202 -2.41 25.91 6.16
C ILE A 202 -1.24 26.89 6.17
N GLN A 203 -0.09 26.45 5.68
CA GLN A 203 1.10 27.28 5.46
C GLN A 203 1.65 27.02 4.06
N GLY A 204 1.87 28.07 3.29
CA GLY A 204 2.53 27.97 1.99
C GLY A 204 2.87 29.31 1.35
N GLU A 205 3.62 29.31 0.25
CA GLU A 205 3.95 30.58 -0.44
C GLU A 205 2.73 31.11 -1.20
N SER A 206 2.04 30.21 -1.92
CA SER A 206 0.79 30.49 -2.64
C SER A 206 -0.35 29.61 -2.13
N VAL A 207 -1.47 30.23 -1.75
CA VAL A 207 -2.69 29.54 -1.27
C VAL A 207 -3.92 30.02 -2.04
N VAL A 208 -4.69 29.09 -2.60
CA VAL A 208 -6.00 29.32 -3.25
C VAL A 208 -7.08 28.49 -2.57
N LEU A 209 -8.26 29.07 -2.30
CA LEU A 209 -9.35 28.43 -1.55
C LEU A 209 -10.74 28.97 -1.94
N ASP A 210 -11.66 28.09 -2.34
CA ASP A 210 -12.88 28.50 -3.07
C ASP A 210 -14.23 28.58 -2.27
N PHE A 211 -14.40 27.90 -1.12
CA PHE A 211 -15.68 27.94 -0.37
C PHE A 211 -15.49 27.88 1.17
N LEU A 212 -16.16 28.75 1.96
CA LEU A 212 -15.87 28.88 3.41
C LEU A 212 -17.04 28.99 4.43
N TYR A 213 -16.84 28.26 5.55
CA TYR A 213 -17.50 28.22 6.86
C TYR A 213 -16.48 27.56 7.83
N THR A 214 -16.51 27.89 9.12
CA THR A 214 -15.61 27.33 10.19
C THR A 214 -14.18 27.89 10.29
N ARG A 215 -13.36 27.30 11.19
CA ARG A 215 -12.17 27.92 11.81
C ARG A 215 -10.87 27.47 11.14
N ASN A 216 -10.22 28.36 10.41
CA ASN A 216 -8.95 28.09 9.75
C ASN A 216 -7.89 29.14 10.12
N THR A 217 -6.63 28.71 10.13
CA THR A 217 -5.46 29.60 10.15
C THR A 217 -4.73 29.40 8.82
N ILE A 218 -4.58 30.46 8.04
CA ILE A 218 -3.90 30.47 6.74
C ILE A 218 -2.73 31.46 6.83
N GLN A 219 -1.56 31.03 6.38
CA GLN A 219 -0.36 31.86 6.27
C GLN A 219 0.26 31.64 4.89
N GLY A 220 0.53 32.73 4.17
CA GLY A 220 1.33 32.69 2.96
C GLY A 220 1.70 34.07 2.43
N GLU A 221 2.54 34.11 1.40
CA GLU A 221 2.94 35.34 0.73
C GLU A 221 1.83 35.84 -0.21
N SER A 222 1.15 34.90 -0.88
CA SER A 222 -0.03 35.13 -1.71
C SER A 222 -1.19 34.26 -1.24
N VAL A 223 -2.34 34.88 -0.96
CA VAL A 223 -3.57 34.19 -0.54
C VAL A 223 -4.76 34.69 -1.34
N VAL A 224 -5.44 33.80 -2.05
CA VAL A 224 -6.67 34.05 -2.82
C VAL A 224 -7.83 33.28 -2.19
N LEU A 225 -8.95 33.97 -1.95
CA LEU A 225 -10.16 33.42 -1.35
C LEU A 225 -11.37 33.72 -2.25
N GLY A 226 -12.15 32.68 -2.58
CA GLY A 226 -13.45 32.75 -3.26
C GLY A 226 -14.65 33.04 -2.33
#